data_AF-A0A1J8P307-F1
#
_entry.id   AF-A0A1J8P307-F1
#
_cell.length_a   1.000
_cell.length_b   1.000
_cell.length_c   1.000
_cell.angle_alpha   90.00
_cell.angle_beta   90.00
_cell.angle_gamma   90.00
#
_symmetry.space_group_name_H-M   'P 1'
#
loop_
_entity.id
_entity.type
_entity.pdbx_description
1 polymer ?
#
loop_
_entity_poly.entity_id
_entity_poly.type
_entity_poly.pdbx_seq_one_letter_code
_entity_poly.pdbx_strand_id
1 'polypeptide(L)'
;GRVGDMQINPDGGKTMEKGGQKIIHNWDYEGKQPVWQTIDAKRTGKILKSLKLGLGDTPSNIPDSLDYNDIGNKEGDGIMKTAYTLKDHPNLLFLQLDTETPLKVEKLEHEIAWINKMRELGIKTPEYYKAIVMTDQNHQKHHGILVERIPDAKVIRPDSPNLMKNKYITRRTLDDIRSLSDKFEQNPDLYIPDLQMLMGKDGQLYVFDPGSADSPMHQPDSPANQIARSMNMKELKKLNEKATLFLGKFNESNRMHAIFVDEALLKKDPNLEEKLINKAKKQQDLAIFSYNFEGMLVEPTLLYQPDNSQPIDRIEVMADKGNRSPNQIDMSFLARDMPNISNDMIFRCRPAENFSNYRTNIIVQHGNSDTAIKAAQDLANKHPDNSIIVHF
;
A
#
# COMPACT_ATOMS: atom_id res chain seq x y z
N GLY A 1 46.45 -32.18 -0.05
CA GLY A 1 45.57 -33.10 -0.79
C GLY A 1 44.78 -33.93 0.19
N ARG A 2 43.58 -34.40 -0.20
CA ARG A 2 42.52 -35.03 0.64
C ARG A 2 42.01 -34.08 1.74
N VAL A 3 40.78 -33.53 1.68
CA VAL A 3 39.45 -34.14 1.53
C VAL A 3 39.18 -35.12 2.68
N GLY A 4 38.48 -34.61 3.70
CA GLY A 4 38.20 -35.29 4.98
C GLY A 4 37.26 -34.45 5.84
N ASP A 5 37.81 -33.57 6.67
CA ASP A 5 37.12 -33.09 7.88
C ASP A 5 36.52 -31.67 7.75
N MET A 6 35.79 -31.38 6.67
CA MET A 6 35.27 -30.03 6.39
C MET A 6 33.81 -30.07 5.94
N GLN A 7 32.89 -29.69 6.84
CA GLN A 7 31.45 -29.76 6.60
C GLN A 7 30.84 -28.36 6.36
N ILE A 8 30.11 -28.18 5.26
CA ILE A 8 29.37 -26.95 4.95
C ILE A 8 27.92 -27.11 5.41
N ASN A 9 27.48 -26.26 6.35
CA ASN A 9 26.15 -26.33 6.96
C ASN A 9 25.06 -25.71 6.05
N PRO A 10 23.74 -25.92 6.28
CA PRO A 10 22.67 -25.39 5.42
C PRO A 10 22.49 -23.87 5.44
N ASP A 11 23.11 -23.19 6.40
CA ASP A 11 23.31 -21.74 6.40
C ASP A 11 24.64 -21.32 5.74
N GLY A 12 25.53 -22.29 5.45
CA GLY A 12 26.71 -22.25 4.58
C GLY A 12 28.08 -22.27 5.27
N GLY A 13 28.17 -22.46 6.59
CA GLY A 13 29.43 -22.28 7.35
C GLY A 13 30.31 -23.51 7.40
N LYS A 14 31.63 -23.38 7.63
CA LYS A 14 32.51 -24.55 7.87
C LYS A 14 32.02 -25.06 9.18
N THR A 15 32.36 -26.29 9.36
CA THR A 15 32.90 -26.71 10.61
C THR A 15 34.04 -27.65 10.25
N MET A 16 35.27 -27.24 10.56
CA MET A 16 36.43 -28.12 10.43
C MET A 16 36.61 -28.85 11.75
N GLU A 17 36.63 -30.18 11.73
CA GLU A 17 36.66 -30.99 12.95
C GLU A 17 38.03 -31.64 13.09
N LYS A 18 38.79 -31.25 14.13
CA LYS A 18 40.13 -31.80 14.37
C LYS A 18 40.30 -32.15 15.83
N GLY A 19 40.28 -33.45 16.14
CA GLY A 19 40.32 -33.95 17.52
C GLY A 19 39.04 -33.70 18.33
N GLY A 20 37.89 -33.55 17.66
CA GLY A 20 36.58 -33.41 18.33
C GLY A 20 36.15 -31.97 18.64
N GLN A 21 36.78 -30.95 18.05
CA GLN A 21 36.32 -29.56 18.15
C GLN A 21 36.13 -28.92 16.77
N LYS A 22 35.07 -28.10 16.69
CA LYS A 22 34.67 -27.25 15.56
C LYS A 22 34.88 -25.79 15.96
N ILE A 23 35.28 -24.97 15.00
CA ILE A 23 35.77 -23.62 15.25
C ILE A 23 35.00 -22.65 14.26
N ILE A 24 34.78 -21.33 14.52
CA ILE A 24 34.24 -20.18 13.67
C ILE A 24 35.14 -18.86 13.52
N HIS A 25 35.73 -18.50 12.36
CA HIS A 25 36.62 -17.28 12.22
C HIS A 25 35.83 -15.96 12.07
N ASN A 26 36.22 -14.90 12.80
CA ASN A 26 35.59 -13.56 12.75
C ASN A 26 36.60 -12.40 13.05
N TRP A 27 36.17 -11.13 12.94
CA TRP A 27 36.95 -9.95 13.34
C TRP A 27 36.18 -9.10 14.36
N ASP A 28 36.86 -8.67 15.42
CA ASP A 28 36.30 -7.81 16.47
C ASP A 28 36.69 -6.34 16.22
N TYR A 29 35.68 -5.48 16.07
CA TYR A 29 35.84 -4.07 15.77
C TYR A 29 35.96 -3.17 17.01
N GLU A 30 35.53 -3.63 18.20
CA GLU A 30 35.76 -2.92 19.46
C GLU A 30 37.18 -3.19 19.97
N GLY A 31 37.62 -4.45 19.94
CA GLY A 31 38.97 -4.86 20.35
C GLY A 31 40.06 -4.74 19.27
N LYS A 32 39.70 -4.45 18.01
CA LYS A 32 40.62 -4.31 16.85
C LYS A 32 41.57 -5.50 16.62
N GLN A 33 41.11 -6.72 16.87
CA GLN A 33 41.91 -7.94 16.74
C GLN A 33 41.16 -9.07 16.03
N PRO A 34 41.87 -10.00 15.36
CA PRO A 34 41.22 -11.15 14.74
C PRO A 34 40.80 -12.16 15.81
N VAL A 35 39.51 -12.52 15.82
CA VAL A 35 38.96 -13.50 16.76
C VAL A 35 38.75 -14.80 16.01
N TRP A 36 39.71 -15.70 16.14
CA TRP A 36 39.69 -16.95 15.41
C TRP A 36 38.85 -17.99 16.08
N GLN A 37 38.10 -18.65 15.23
CA GLN A 37 37.97 -20.09 15.32
C GLN A 37 38.14 -20.73 13.88
N THR A 38 37.15 -21.05 13.01
CA THR A 38 37.19 -21.33 11.52
C THR A 38 35.84 -21.69 10.77
N ILE A 39 35.16 -20.75 10.06
CA ILE A 39 33.95 -20.99 9.18
C ILE A 39 34.22 -20.80 7.65
N ASP A 40 33.27 -21.23 6.77
CA ASP A 40 33.33 -21.48 5.29
C ASP A 40 32.25 -20.65 4.62
N ALA A 41 32.30 -20.62 3.27
CA ALA A 41 31.21 -20.68 2.25
C ALA A 41 29.82 -20.04 2.51
N LYS A 42 29.66 -19.29 3.60
CA LYS A 42 28.36 -18.90 4.14
C LYS A 42 27.73 -17.83 3.29
N ARG A 43 28.53 -16.87 2.82
CA ARG A 43 28.09 -15.47 2.72
C ARG A 43 26.85 -15.23 1.85
N THR A 44 26.72 -15.73 0.62
CA THR A 44 25.49 -15.50 -0.16
C THR A 44 24.26 -16.19 0.45
N GLY A 45 24.42 -17.42 0.95
CA GLY A 45 23.36 -18.14 1.69
C GLY A 45 23.10 -17.59 3.10
N LYS A 46 24.09 -16.91 3.71
CA LYS A 46 23.99 -16.25 5.02
C LYS A 46 23.28 -14.93 4.90
N ILE A 47 23.59 -14.15 3.86
CA ILE A 47 22.88 -12.94 3.44
C ILE A 47 21.41 -13.27 3.24
N LEU A 48 21.09 -14.28 2.40
CA LEU A 48 19.72 -14.73 2.21
C LEU A 48 19.06 -15.29 3.49
N LYS A 49 19.81 -15.94 4.40
CA LYS A 49 19.26 -16.35 5.70
C LYS A 49 19.07 -15.20 6.69
N SER A 50 19.83 -14.12 6.61
CA SER A 50 19.53 -12.87 7.33
C SER A 50 18.36 -12.10 6.72
N LEU A 51 17.91 -12.44 5.52
CA LEU A 51 16.69 -11.88 4.91
C LEU A 51 15.40 -12.63 5.28
N LYS A 52 15.47 -13.63 6.17
CA LYS A 52 14.32 -14.04 7.01
C LYS A 52 14.06 -12.98 8.10
N LEU A 53 13.67 -11.79 7.67
CA LEU A 53 13.22 -10.68 8.52
C LEU A 53 11.79 -10.31 8.16
N GLY A 54 10.86 -11.23 8.43
CA GLY A 54 9.48 -10.90 8.74
C GLY A 54 9.30 -11.00 10.26
N LEU A 55 8.57 -10.08 10.87
CA LEU A 55 8.33 -10.04 12.33
C LEU A 55 7.26 -11.06 12.80
N GLY A 56 7.14 -12.20 12.10
CA GLY A 56 6.18 -13.25 12.39
C GLY A 56 6.39 -14.48 11.51
N ASP A 57 5.75 -15.59 11.86
CA ASP A 57 5.72 -16.80 11.04
C ASP A 57 5.17 -16.47 9.65
N THR A 58 5.96 -16.75 8.60
CA THR A 58 5.49 -16.59 7.23
C THR A 58 4.25 -17.47 7.03
N PRO A 59 3.11 -16.94 6.55
CA PRO A 59 1.92 -17.73 6.30
C PRO A 59 2.23 -18.96 5.44
N SER A 60 1.65 -20.10 5.77
CA SER A 60 1.96 -21.41 5.15
C SER A 60 1.58 -21.51 3.67
N ASN A 61 0.97 -20.48 3.10
CA ASN A 61 0.63 -20.34 1.69
C ASN A 61 1.61 -19.45 0.88
N ILE A 62 2.74 -19.00 1.46
CA ILE A 62 3.75 -18.21 0.74
C ILE A 62 4.84 -19.14 0.18
N PRO A 63 5.05 -19.21 -1.16
CA PRO A 63 5.97 -20.17 -1.78
C PRO A 63 7.42 -19.94 -1.34
N ASP A 64 8.19 -21.02 -1.10
CA ASP A 64 9.59 -20.95 -0.63
C ASP A 64 10.63 -20.77 -1.74
N SER A 65 10.25 -21.08 -2.97
CA SER A 65 11.00 -20.81 -4.20
C SER A 65 10.01 -20.45 -5.31
N LEU A 66 10.48 -19.75 -6.35
CA LEU A 66 9.73 -19.56 -7.57
C LEU A 66 10.48 -20.19 -8.75
N ASP A 67 9.74 -20.68 -9.73
CA ASP A 67 10.24 -20.94 -11.09
C ASP A 67 9.48 -20.12 -12.13
N TYR A 68 9.94 -20.17 -13.38
CA TYR A 68 9.35 -19.44 -14.50
C TYR A 68 7.82 -19.64 -14.64
N ASN A 69 7.31 -20.82 -14.31
CA ASN A 69 5.89 -21.15 -14.44
C ASN A 69 5.03 -20.45 -13.39
N ASP A 70 5.59 -20.05 -12.24
CA ASP A 70 4.87 -19.29 -11.22
C ASP A 70 4.64 -17.83 -11.64
N ILE A 71 5.53 -17.30 -12.49
CA ILE A 71 5.54 -15.89 -12.89
C ILE A 71 4.39 -15.57 -13.85
N GLY A 72 3.61 -14.54 -13.50
CA GLY A 72 2.50 -14.00 -14.30
C GLY A 72 2.91 -12.78 -15.13
N ASN A 73 1.97 -11.85 -15.29
CA ASN A 73 2.18 -10.61 -16.02
C ASN A 73 3.10 -9.64 -15.27
N LYS A 74 3.94 -8.91 -16.04
CA LYS A 74 4.67 -7.71 -15.57
C LYS A 74 3.67 -6.59 -15.27
N GLU A 75 3.72 -6.02 -14.07
CA GLU A 75 2.86 -4.91 -13.64
C GLU A 75 3.57 -3.56 -13.61
N GLY A 76 4.90 -3.55 -13.50
CA GLY A 76 5.68 -2.33 -13.38
C GLY A 76 7.15 -2.53 -13.72
N ASP A 77 7.81 -1.43 -14.07
CA ASP A 77 9.22 -1.39 -14.45
C ASP A 77 9.91 -0.25 -13.71
N GLY A 78 10.92 -0.58 -12.91
CA GLY A 78 11.75 0.38 -12.17
C GLY A 78 13.14 0.52 -12.77
N ILE A 79 14.03 1.23 -12.07
CA ILE A 79 15.46 1.33 -12.42
C ILE A 79 16.27 0.19 -11.77
N MET A 80 15.71 -0.39 -10.69
CA MET A 80 16.35 -1.44 -9.88
C MET A 80 15.59 -2.77 -9.93
N LYS A 81 14.26 -2.73 -10.09
CA LYS A 81 13.39 -3.90 -10.04
C LYS A 81 12.28 -3.86 -11.07
N THR A 82 11.92 -5.03 -11.57
CA THR A 82 10.71 -5.30 -12.34
C THR A 82 9.67 -5.99 -11.46
N ALA A 83 8.42 -5.53 -11.51
CA ALA A 83 7.33 -6.09 -10.73
C ALA A 83 6.52 -7.12 -11.54
N TYR A 84 6.38 -8.34 -11.00
CA TYR A 84 5.62 -9.42 -11.62
C TYR A 84 4.54 -9.96 -10.67
N THR A 85 3.34 -10.21 -11.22
CA THR A 85 2.32 -11.04 -10.54
C THR A 85 2.77 -12.50 -10.46
N LEU A 86 2.16 -13.26 -9.55
CA LEU A 86 2.27 -14.72 -9.49
C LEU A 86 0.93 -15.36 -9.89
N LYS A 87 0.97 -16.45 -10.67
CA LYS A 87 -0.23 -17.08 -11.24
C LYS A 87 -1.17 -17.62 -10.15
N ASP A 88 -0.64 -18.42 -9.24
CA ASP A 88 -1.40 -19.08 -8.17
C ASP A 88 -1.47 -18.26 -6.87
N HIS A 89 -0.80 -17.10 -6.83
CA HIS A 89 -0.78 -16.18 -5.69
C HIS A 89 -1.10 -14.74 -6.11
N PRO A 90 -2.35 -14.44 -6.55
CA PRO A 90 -2.73 -13.14 -7.14
C PRO A 90 -2.71 -11.95 -6.14
N ASN A 91 -2.53 -12.23 -4.86
CA ASN A 91 -2.33 -11.26 -3.77
C ASN A 91 -0.85 -10.95 -3.49
N LEU A 92 0.09 -11.60 -4.19
CA LEU A 92 1.53 -11.40 -4.05
C LEU A 92 2.12 -10.73 -5.29
N LEU A 93 3.20 -10.00 -5.07
CA LEU A 93 4.02 -9.38 -6.11
C LEU A 93 5.47 -9.81 -5.90
N PHE A 94 6.10 -10.34 -6.95
CA PHE A 94 7.53 -10.57 -6.99
C PHE A 94 8.23 -9.34 -7.58
N LEU A 95 9.02 -8.68 -6.75
CA LEU A 95 9.86 -7.56 -7.16
C LEU A 95 11.26 -8.09 -7.47
N GLN A 96 11.48 -8.46 -8.73
CA GLN A 96 12.73 -9.03 -9.24
C GLN A 96 13.78 -7.94 -9.46
N LEU A 97 15.02 -8.13 -9.02
CA LEU A 97 16.13 -7.24 -9.41
C LEU A 97 16.42 -7.36 -10.92
N ASP A 98 16.53 -6.23 -11.63
CA ASP A 98 16.72 -6.26 -13.10
C ASP A 98 18.10 -6.81 -13.50
N THR A 99 19.10 -6.67 -12.62
CA THR A 99 20.46 -7.20 -12.80
C THR A 99 21.11 -7.48 -11.44
N GLU A 100 21.81 -8.60 -11.32
CA GLU A 100 22.53 -8.96 -10.10
C GLU A 100 23.95 -8.39 -10.10
N THR A 101 24.11 -7.23 -9.48
CA THR A 101 25.43 -6.68 -9.13
C THR A 101 25.55 -6.58 -7.60
N PRO A 102 26.76 -6.68 -7.02
CA PRO A 102 26.93 -6.56 -5.57
C PRO A 102 26.26 -5.31 -4.98
N LEU A 103 26.39 -4.17 -5.68
CA LEU A 103 25.75 -2.90 -5.31
C LEU A 103 24.21 -2.95 -5.32
N LYS A 104 23.59 -3.69 -6.27
CA LYS A 104 22.13 -3.85 -6.31
C LYS A 104 21.62 -4.79 -5.22
N VAL A 105 22.40 -5.82 -4.85
CA VAL A 105 22.09 -6.72 -3.73
C VAL A 105 22.19 -5.97 -2.40
N GLU A 106 23.26 -5.21 -2.17
CA GLU A 106 23.45 -4.35 -0.99
C GLU A 106 22.31 -3.32 -0.84
N LYS A 107 21.86 -2.71 -1.93
CA LYS A 107 20.69 -1.82 -1.92
C LYS A 107 19.40 -2.54 -1.54
N LEU A 108 19.19 -3.78 -2.00
CA LEU A 108 18.04 -4.59 -1.60
C LEU A 108 18.09 -4.95 -0.10
N GLU A 109 19.27 -5.23 0.45
CA GLU A 109 19.46 -5.42 1.90
C GLU A 109 19.08 -4.16 2.69
N HIS A 110 19.54 -2.98 2.25
CA HIS A 110 19.18 -1.70 2.88
C HIS A 110 17.70 -1.36 2.77
N GLU A 111 17.06 -1.63 1.64
CA GLU A 111 15.61 -1.48 1.45
C GLU A 111 14.81 -2.39 2.41
N ILE A 112 15.21 -3.66 2.55
CA ILE A 112 14.58 -4.60 3.49
C ILE A 112 14.79 -4.14 4.93
N ALA A 113 15.96 -3.58 5.27
CA ALA A 113 16.20 -2.97 6.57
C ALA A 113 15.27 -1.76 6.80
N TRP A 114 15.08 -0.89 5.80
CA TRP A 114 14.15 0.24 5.86
C TRP A 114 12.69 -0.20 5.99
N ILE A 115 12.25 -1.21 5.26
CA ILE A 115 10.90 -1.79 5.40
C ILE A 115 10.69 -2.27 6.83
N ASN A 116 11.66 -3.01 7.39
CA ASN A 116 11.57 -3.48 8.77
C ASN A 116 11.56 -2.32 9.78
N LYS A 117 12.37 -1.28 9.58
CA LYS A 117 12.34 -0.09 10.46
C LYS A 117 11.03 0.68 10.36
N MET A 118 10.44 0.81 9.16
CA MET A 118 9.12 1.42 8.98
C MET A 118 8.04 0.61 9.71
N ARG A 119 8.05 -0.72 9.60
CA ARG A 119 7.15 -1.61 10.33
C ARG A 119 7.32 -1.50 11.85
N GLU A 120 8.55 -1.46 12.35
CA GLU A 120 8.87 -1.26 13.78
C GLU A 120 8.28 0.06 14.31
N LEU A 121 8.37 1.14 13.54
CA LEU A 121 7.80 2.45 13.88
C LEU A 121 6.27 2.51 13.71
N GLY A 122 5.64 1.47 13.17
CA GLY A 122 4.21 1.43 12.85
C GLY A 122 3.82 2.31 11.66
N ILE A 123 4.75 2.52 10.71
CA ILE A 123 4.46 3.14 9.40
C ILE A 123 3.81 2.09 8.51
N LYS A 124 2.68 2.44 7.87
CA LYS A 124 1.98 1.54 6.94
C LYS A 124 2.80 1.34 5.66
N THR A 125 3.15 0.08 5.39
CA THR A 125 3.82 -0.40 4.18
C THR A 125 3.01 -1.55 3.58
N PRO A 126 3.19 -1.95 2.30
CA PRO A 126 2.71 -3.25 1.85
C PRO A 126 3.35 -4.35 2.70
N GLU A 127 2.64 -5.44 3.00
CA GLU A 127 3.21 -6.51 3.83
C GLU A 127 4.42 -7.15 3.13
N TYR A 128 5.57 -7.15 3.81
CA TYR A 128 6.79 -7.81 3.33
C TYR A 128 6.85 -9.24 3.89
N TYR A 129 6.99 -10.21 2.99
CA TYR A 129 7.03 -11.63 3.37
C TYR A 129 8.46 -12.15 3.52
N LYS A 130 9.26 -12.11 2.45
CA LYS A 130 10.65 -12.60 2.41
C LYS A 130 11.38 -12.19 1.14
N ALA A 131 12.71 -12.20 1.19
CA ALA A 131 13.53 -12.31 -0.01
C ALA A 131 13.40 -13.73 -0.60
N ILE A 132 13.44 -13.82 -1.94
CA ILE A 132 13.28 -15.07 -2.66
C ILE A 132 14.19 -15.09 -3.90
N VAL A 133 14.41 -16.28 -4.43
CA VAL A 133 15.10 -16.51 -5.70
C VAL A 133 14.14 -17.21 -6.65
N MET A 134 13.94 -16.62 -7.83
CA MET A 134 13.24 -17.24 -8.95
C MET A 134 14.25 -17.93 -9.86
N THR A 135 13.91 -19.12 -10.38
CA THR A 135 14.74 -19.83 -11.38
C THR A 135 14.05 -19.81 -12.74
N ASP A 136 14.69 -19.23 -13.75
CA ASP A 136 14.12 -19.11 -15.09
C ASP A 136 14.26 -20.37 -15.95
N GLN A 137 13.72 -20.31 -17.19
CA GLN A 137 13.78 -21.41 -18.16
C GLN A 137 15.21 -21.87 -18.52
N ASN A 138 16.20 -20.98 -18.35
CA ASN A 138 17.62 -21.24 -18.64
C ASN A 138 18.39 -21.67 -17.38
N HIS A 139 17.68 -21.95 -16.28
CA HIS A 139 18.22 -22.20 -14.94
C HIS A 139 19.04 -21.03 -14.36
N GLN A 140 18.85 -19.81 -14.86
CA GLN A 140 19.42 -18.61 -14.25
C GLN A 140 18.61 -18.25 -13.00
N LYS A 141 19.30 -17.72 -12.00
CA LYS A 141 18.70 -17.25 -10.75
C LYS A 141 18.46 -15.76 -10.85
N HIS A 142 17.30 -15.35 -10.36
CA HIS A 142 16.87 -13.96 -10.28
C HIS A 142 16.41 -13.67 -8.85
N HIS A 143 17.19 -12.87 -8.12
CA HIS A 143 16.89 -12.48 -6.74
C HIS A 143 15.85 -11.36 -6.69
N GLY A 144 15.02 -11.35 -5.65
CA GLY A 144 14.03 -10.32 -5.41
C GLY A 144 13.32 -10.49 -4.07
N ILE A 145 12.20 -9.79 -3.90
CA ILE A 145 11.37 -9.87 -2.69
C ILE A 145 9.91 -10.20 -3.03
N LEU A 146 9.26 -10.92 -2.12
CA LEU A 146 7.81 -11.10 -2.10
C LEU A 146 7.17 -10.07 -1.18
N VAL A 147 6.26 -9.29 -1.75
CA VAL A 147 5.46 -8.29 -1.03
C VAL A 147 3.98 -8.47 -1.35
N GLU A 148 3.13 -7.89 -0.52
CA GLU A 148 1.70 -7.75 -0.79
C GLU A 148 1.47 -6.95 -2.07
N ARG A 149 0.63 -7.51 -2.95
CA ARG A 149 0.15 -6.82 -4.15
C ARG A 149 -1.07 -5.99 -3.79
N ILE A 150 -0.92 -4.66 -3.78
CA ILE A 150 -2.05 -3.72 -3.68
C ILE A 150 -2.67 -3.54 -5.08
N PRO A 151 -3.84 -4.11 -5.40
CA PRO A 151 -4.33 -4.16 -6.77
C PRO A 151 -4.69 -2.77 -7.30
N ASP A 152 -4.35 -2.51 -8.57
CA ASP A 152 -4.59 -1.25 -9.27
C ASP A 152 -3.95 0.00 -8.63
N ALA A 153 -3.05 -0.17 -7.67
CA ALA A 153 -2.43 0.94 -6.96
C ALA A 153 -1.76 1.96 -7.89
N LYS A 154 -1.64 3.20 -7.42
CA LYS A 154 -0.99 4.28 -8.14
C LYS A 154 0.12 4.87 -7.28
N VAL A 155 1.30 5.04 -7.88
CA VAL A 155 2.45 5.68 -7.22
C VAL A 155 2.13 7.15 -6.98
N ILE A 156 2.18 7.54 -5.72
CA ILE A 156 2.07 8.91 -5.22
C ILE A 156 3.44 9.32 -4.71
N ARG A 157 3.89 10.51 -5.08
CA ARG A 157 5.07 11.14 -4.49
C ARG A 157 4.65 12.45 -3.82
N PRO A 158 5.04 12.72 -2.56
CA PRO A 158 4.71 13.97 -1.88
C PRO A 158 5.19 15.22 -2.63
N ASP A 159 6.37 15.14 -3.26
CA ASP A 159 6.94 16.23 -4.09
C ASP A 159 6.10 16.57 -5.34
N SER A 160 5.25 15.62 -5.75
CA SER A 160 4.46 15.63 -6.98
C SER A 160 2.97 15.46 -6.64
N PRO A 161 2.36 16.36 -5.84
CA PRO A 161 1.03 16.17 -5.27
C PRO A 161 -0.08 16.01 -6.32
N ASN A 162 0.16 16.37 -7.58
CA ASN A 162 -0.75 16.13 -8.71
C ASN A 162 -0.92 14.65 -9.08
N LEU A 163 0.03 13.77 -8.69
CA LEU A 163 -0.13 12.31 -8.83
C LEU A 163 -1.28 11.78 -7.95
N MET A 164 -1.49 12.40 -6.78
CA MET A 164 -2.65 12.12 -5.92
C MET A 164 -3.92 12.71 -6.55
N LYS A 165 -4.61 11.91 -7.37
CA LYS A 165 -5.84 12.33 -8.05
C LYS A 165 -6.97 12.46 -7.04
N ASN A 166 -7.62 13.64 -6.99
CA ASN A 166 -8.69 13.97 -6.04
C ASN A 166 -9.76 12.88 -5.92
N LYS A 167 -10.13 12.26 -7.06
CA LYS A 167 -11.13 11.20 -7.11
C LYS A 167 -10.84 9.93 -6.27
N TYR A 168 -9.61 9.75 -5.78
CA TYR A 168 -9.25 8.63 -4.89
C TYR A 168 -9.01 9.06 -3.44
N ILE A 169 -9.15 10.36 -3.11
CA ILE A 169 -8.95 10.86 -1.75
C ILE A 169 -10.16 10.48 -0.89
N THR A 170 -9.88 9.73 0.18
CA THR A 170 -10.84 9.35 1.22
C THR A 170 -10.34 9.82 2.58
N ARG A 171 -11.16 9.66 3.62
CA ARG A 171 -10.81 9.89 5.02
C ARG A 171 -9.58 9.06 5.41
N ARG A 172 -9.45 7.82 4.90
CA ARG A 172 -8.24 6.99 5.08
C ARG A 172 -7.00 7.66 4.52
N THR A 173 -7.07 8.27 3.33
CA THR A 173 -5.94 9.01 2.74
C THR A 173 -5.45 10.08 3.70
N LEU A 174 -6.38 10.85 4.29
CA LEU A 174 -6.05 11.91 5.24
C LEU A 174 -5.51 11.35 6.57
N ASP A 175 -6.06 10.25 7.07
CA ASP A 175 -5.58 9.61 8.31
C ASP A 175 -4.23 8.92 8.14
N ASP A 176 -3.95 8.28 6.99
CA ASP A 176 -2.64 7.70 6.67
C ASP A 176 -1.56 8.80 6.53
N ILE A 177 -1.87 9.94 5.88
CA ILE A 177 -0.96 11.11 5.80
C ILE A 177 -0.68 11.68 7.19
N ARG A 178 -1.71 11.83 8.03
CA ARG A 178 -1.56 12.36 9.40
C ARG A 178 -0.76 11.40 10.27
N SER A 179 -1.11 10.11 10.28
CA SER A 179 -0.36 9.08 10.99
C SER A 179 1.12 9.08 10.61
N LEU A 180 1.46 9.14 9.32
CA LEU A 180 2.85 9.26 8.87
C LEU A 180 3.51 10.57 9.33
N SER A 181 2.78 11.69 9.32
CA SER A 181 3.27 12.97 9.85
C SER A 181 3.59 12.87 11.36
N ASP A 182 2.69 12.26 12.14
CA ASP A 182 2.87 11.99 13.57
C ASP A 182 4.11 11.12 13.82
N LYS A 183 4.42 10.14 12.94
CA LYS A 183 5.66 9.36 13.03
C LYS A 183 6.91 10.21 12.83
N PHE A 184 6.89 11.19 11.93
CA PHE A 184 7.99 12.14 11.77
C PHE A 184 8.13 13.13 12.94
N GLU A 185 7.04 13.43 13.66
CA GLU A 185 7.09 14.26 14.88
C GLU A 185 7.58 13.46 16.10
N GLN A 186 7.13 12.21 16.25
CA GLN A 186 7.53 11.30 17.33
C GLN A 186 8.99 10.82 17.22
N ASN A 187 9.59 10.86 16.03
CA ASN A 187 10.94 10.37 15.76
C ASN A 187 11.78 11.50 15.12
N PRO A 188 12.51 12.31 15.92
CA PRO A 188 13.31 13.43 15.41
C PRO A 188 14.36 13.04 14.36
N ASP A 189 14.87 11.83 14.44
CA ASP A 189 15.91 11.27 13.57
C ASP A 189 15.35 10.59 12.31
N LEU A 190 14.02 10.51 12.17
CA LEU A 190 13.39 9.86 11.03
C LEU A 190 13.47 10.76 9.79
N TYR A 191 14.17 10.25 8.78
CA TYR A 191 14.04 10.59 7.37
C TYR A 191 13.56 9.35 6.61
N ILE A 192 12.91 9.52 5.45
CA ILE A 192 12.63 8.42 4.51
C ILE A 192 13.23 8.83 3.16
N PRO A 193 14.32 8.18 2.71
CA PRO A 193 14.97 8.50 1.46
C PRO A 193 14.08 8.07 0.29
N ASP A 194 13.94 8.93 -0.72
CA ASP A 194 12.99 8.78 -1.84
C ASP A 194 11.59 8.36 -1.36
N LEU A 195 10.96 9.20 -0.51
CA LEU A 195 9.65 8.92 0.06
C LEU A 195 8.58 8.81 -1.04
N GLN A 196 8.19 7.58 -1.36
CA GLN A 196 7.09 7.25 -2.28
C GLN A 196 6.00 6.44 -1.56
N MET A 197 4.77 6.51 -2.08
CA MET A 197 3.63 5.78 -1.55
C MET A 197 2.81 5.10 -2.66
N LEU A 198 2.24 3.94 -2.39
CA LEU A 198 1.17 3.34 -3.19
C LEU A 198 -0.18 3.81 -2.65
N MET A 199 -1.03 4.35 -3.52
CA MET A 199 -2.44 4.64 -3.22
C MET A 199 -3.35 3.55 -3.80
N GLY A 200 -4.10 2.87 -2.93
CA GLY A 200 -5.14 1.91 -3.31
C GLY A 200 -6.41 2.56 -3.87
N LYS A 201 -7.27 1.76 -4.52
CA LYS A 201 -8.59 2.20 -5.05
C LYS A 201 -9.55 2.73 -3.96
N ASP A 202 -9.31 2.41 -2.70
CA ASP A 202 -10.05 2.88 -1.51
C ASP A 202 -9.42 4.11 -0.82
N GLY A 203 -8.32 4.64 -1.38
CA GLY A 203 -7.58 5.78 -0.86
C GLY A 203 -6.58 5.47 0.25
N GLN A 204 -6.35 4.20 0.62
CA GLN A 204 -5.26 3.86 1.55
C GLN A 204 -3.89 4.16 0.95
N LEU A 205 -2.96 4.59 1.80
CA LEU A 205 -1.58 4.92 1.43
C LEU A 205 -0.59 3.99 2.12
N TYR A 206 0.34 3.43 1.35
CA TYR A 206 1.38 2.51 1.83
C TYR A 206 2.75 3.05 1.41
N VAL A 207 3.65 3.33 2.35
CA VAL A 207 5.04 3.73 2.05
C VAL A 207 5.79 2.52 1.50
N PHE A 208 6.57 2.71 0.42
CA PHE A 208 7.27 1.61 -0.26
C PHE A 208 8.56 2.09 -0.94
N ASP A 209 9.41 1.13 -1.33
CA ASP A 209 10.64 1.31 -2.13
C ASP A 209 11.55 2.49 -1.68
N PRO A 210 11.91 2.61 -0.38
CA PRO A 210 12.74 3.70 0.12
C PRO A 210 14.17 3.63 -0.46
N GLY A 211 14.48 4.57 -1.33
CA GLY A 211 15.70 4.59 -2.14
C GLY A 211 16.96 5.01 -1.37
N SER A 212 17.50 4.14 -0.51
CA SER A 212 18.73 4.41 0.26
C SER A 212 19.97 3.70 -0.26
N ALA A 213 21.12 4.35 -0.15
CA ALA A 213 22.43 3.69 -0.21
C ALA A 213 22.91 3.20 1.16
N ASP A 214 22.29 3.69 2.24
CA ASP A 214 22.67 3.46 3.63
C ASP A 214 21.57 2.75 4.43
N SER A 215 21.99 2.04 5.47
CA SER A 215 21.11 1.44 6.48
C SER A 215 20.21 2.48 7.18
N PRO A 216 19.07 2.06 7.77
CA PRO A 216 18.11 2.96 8.38
C PRO A 216 18.71 3.85 9.47
N MET A 217 18.35 5.13 9.44
CA MET A 217 18.79 6.14 10.42
C MET A 217 20.32 6.28 10.55
N HIS A 218 21.10 5.91 9.52
CA HIS A 218 22.55 6.10 9.55
C HIS A 218 22.90 7.59 9.48
N GLN A 219 23.63 8.11 10.48
CA GLN A 219 24.02 9.53 10.59
C GLN A 219 22.81 10.48 10.41
N PRO A 220 21.81 10.47 11.31
CA PRO A 220 20.58 11.25 11.14
C PRO A 220 20.86 12.77 11.15
N ASP A 221 21.89 13.20 11.88
CA ASP A 221 22.38 14.58 11.93
C ASP A 221 23.16 15.02 10.69
N SER A 222 23.39 14.14 9.71
CA SER A 222 24.09 14.53 8.48
C SER A 222 23.29 15.61 7.73
N PRO A 223 23.93 16.61 7.10
CA PRO A 223 23.22 17.65 6.37
C PRO A 223 22.28 17.10 5.30
N ALA A 224 22.65 16.00 4.64
CA ALA A 224 21.82 15.34 3.64
C ALA A 224 20.54 14.73 4.25
N ASN A 225 20.65 14.05 5.39
CA ASN A 225 19.51 13.40 6.04
C ASN A 225 18.56 14.42 6.68
N GLN A 226 19.09 15.49 7.28
CA GLN A 226 18.29 16.62 7.78
C GLN A 226 17.54 17.34 6.64
N ILE A 227 18.16 17.50 5.47
CA ILE A 227 17.51 18.02 4.26
C ILE A 227 16.41 17.06 3.77
N ALA A 228 16.68 15.75 3.71
CA ALA A 228 15.69 14.74 3.32
C ALA A 228 14.47 14.74 4.24
N ARG A 229 14.69 14.73 5.57
CA ARG A 229 13.66 14.84 6.60
C ARG A 229 12.80 16.10 6.44
N SER A 230 13.44 17.26 6.28
CA SER A 230 12.77 18.55 6.09
C SER A 230 11.87 18.53 4.84
N MET A 231 12.36 17.93 3.74
CA MET A 231 11.54 17.71 2.55
C MET A 231 10.39 16.72 2.80
N ASN A 232 10.61 15.58 3.47
CA ASN A 232 9.55 14.64 3.79
C ASN A 232 8.38 15.33 4.52
N MET A 233 8.67 16.06 5.61
CA MET A 233 7.65 16.77 6.39
C MET A 233 6.94 17.86 5.59
N LYS A 234 7.69 18.69 4.85
CA LYS A 234 7.15 19.79 4.04
C LYS A 234 6.18 19.28 2.97
N GLU A 235 6.54 18.21 2.29
CA GLU A 235 5.75 17.67 1.18
C GLU A 235 4.55 16.84 1.70
N LEU A 236 4.68 16.14 2.83
CA LEU A 236 3.53 15.53 3.54
C LEU A 236 2.50 16.58 3.97
N LYS A 237 2.96 17.75 4.45
CA LYS A 237 2.06 18.86 4.79
C LYS A 237 1.21 19.30 3.58
N LYS A 238 1.80 19.40 2.38
CA LYS A 238 1.04 19.72 1.15
C LYS A 238 0.01 18.64 0.80
N LEU A 239 0.34 17.36 0.98
CA LEU A 239 -0.63 16.27 0.78
C LEU A 239 -1.78 16.37 1.80
N ASN A 240 -1.49 16.67 3.07
CA ASN A 240 -2.47 16.86 4.14
C ASN A 240 -3.41 18.04 3.83
N GLU A 241 -2.85 19.19 3.42
CA GLU A 241 -3.61 20.37 2.97
C GLU A 241 -4.52 20.04 1.78
N LYS A 242 -4.00 19.35 0.76
CA LYS A 242 -4.77 18.94 -0.42
C LYS A 242 -5.91 17.97 -0.07
N ALA A 243 -5.63 16.95 0.75
CA ALA A 243 -6.63 15.99 1.19
C ALA A 243 -7.70 16.64 2.08
N THR A 244 -7.30 17.51 3.01
CA THR A 244 -8.20 18.28 3.88
C THR A 244 -9.10 19.20 3.05
N LEU A 245 -8.55 19.96 2.09
CA LEU A 245 -9.34 20.85 1.22
C LEU A 245 -10.37 20.07 0.39
N PHE A 246 -9.98 18.94 -0.20
CA PHE A 246 -10.89 18.13 -1.01
C PHE A 246 -12.01 17.50 -0.16
N LEU A 247 -11.67 16.89 0.98
CA LEU A 247 -12.64 16.27 1.87
C LEU A 247 -13.56 17.30 2.54
N GLY A 248 -13.05 18.48 2.87
CA GLY A 248 -13.86 19.63 3.30
C GLY A 248 -14.93 19.95 2.27
N LYS A 249 -14.52 20.28 1.04
CA LYS A 249 -15.44 20.59 -0.07
C LYS A 249 -16.43 19.46 -0.40
N PHE A 250 -16.03 18.20 -0.27
CA PHE A 250 -16.91 17.06 -0.58
C PHE A 250 -17.95 16.79 0.52
N ASN A 251 -17.55 16.96 1.79
CA ASN A 251 -18.40 16.65 2.93
C ASN A 251 -19.23 17.87 3.41
N GLU A 252 -18.75 19.09 3.16
CA GLU A 252 -19.59 20.29 3.14
C GLU A 252 -20.65 20.13 2.04
N SER A 253 -21.93 20.27 2.38
CA SER A 253 -22.90 21.13 1.67
C SER A 253 -24.34 20.80 2.08
N ASN A 254 -25.20 21.80 1.90
CA ASN A 254 -26.65 21.73 2.07
C ASN A 254 -27.37 21.42 0.73
N ARG A 255 -26.67 20.80 -0.24
CA ARG A 255 -27.15 20.52 -1.61
C ARG A 255 -27.19 19.01 -1.89
N MET A 256 -27.64 18.64 -3.09
CA MET A 256 -27.81 17.25 -3.49
C MET A 256 -26.48 16.51 -3.72
N HIS A 257 -26.39 15.33 -3.12
CA HIS A 257 -25.41 14.28 -3.42
C HIS A 257 -26.03 13.31 -4.44
N ALA A 258 -25.23 12.77 -5.35
CA ALA A 258 -25.61 11.59 -6.13
C ALA A 258 -24.64 10.43 -5.93
N ILE A 259 -25.17 9.20 -5.89
CA ILE A 259 -24.38 7.99 -6.14
C ILE A 259 -24.60 7.57 -7.59
N PHE A 260 -23.50 7.39 -8.31
CA PHE A 260 -23.46 6.84 -9.66
C PHE A 260 -22.92 5.42 -9.54
N VAL A 261 -23.72 4.40 -9.85
CA VAL A 261 -23.37 2.98 -9.72
C VAL A 261 -23.21 2.31 -11.09
N ASP A 262 -22.11 1.57 -11.27
CA ASP A 262 -21.84 0.78 -12.46
C ASP A 262 -22.95 -0.27 -12.67
N GLU A 263 -23.56 -0.31 -13.85
CA GLU A 263 -24.59 -1.29 -14.20
C GLU A 263 -24.09 -2.73 -14.02
N ALA A 264 -22.79 -2.98 -14.20
CA ALA A 264 -22.17 -4.29 -13.95
C ALA A 264 -22.18 -4.68 -12.45
N LEU A 265 -22.16 -3.72 -11.52
CA LEU A 265 -22.32 -3.99 -10.09
C LEU A 265 -23.77 -4.37 -9.74
N LEU A 266 -24.75 -3.67 -10.32
CA LEU A 266 -26.18 -3.99 -10.12
C LEU A 266 -26.53 -5.39 -10.64
N LYS A 267 -25.95 -5.80 -11.77
CA LYS A 267 -26.07 -7.16 -12.31
C LYS A 267 -25.40 -8.22 -11.44
N LYS A 268 -24.39 -7.86 -10.64
CA LYS A 268 -23.63 -8.77 -9.75
C LYS A 268 -24.24 -8.95 -8.36
N ASP A 269 -24.78 -7.89 -7.74
CA ASP A 269 -25.57 -7.97 -6.51
C ASP A 269 -26.99 -7.45 -6.76
N PRO A 270 -27.98 -8.34 -7.02
CA PRO A 270 -29.36 -7.95 -7.24
C PRO A 270 -30.01 -7.14 -6.11
N ASN A 271 -29.44 -7.17 -4.89
CA ASN A 271 -29.94 -6.39 -3.75
C ASN A 271 -29.29 -5.00 -3.64
N LEU A 272 -28.28 -4.69 -4.47
CA LEU A 272 -27.53 -3.42 -4.38
C LEU A 272 -28.40 -2.21 -4.70
N GLU A 273 -29.24 -2.29 -5.73
CA GLU A 273 -30.19 -1.24 -6.09
C GLU A 273 -31.14 -0.94 -4.92
N GLU A 274 -31.75 -1.96 -4.33
CA GLU A 274 -32.68 -1.78 -3.21
C GLU A 274 -31.98 -1.18 -1.99
N LYS A 275 -30.75 -1.61 -1.66
CA LYS A 275 -29.94 -1.02 -0.58
C LYS A 275 -29.64 0.47 -0.84
N LEU A 276 -29.27 0.83 -2.07
CA LEU A 276 -28.99 2.20 -2.49
C LEU A 276 -30.23 3.08 -2.38
N ILE A 277 -31.37 2.63 -2.92
CA ILE A 277 -32.65 3.34 -2.85
C ILE A 277 -33.14 3.45 -1.39
N ASN A 278 -33.00 2.40 -0.58
CA ASN A 278 -33.38 2.43 0.84
C ASN A 278 -32.48 3.33 1.70
N LYS A 279 -31.21 3.55 1.30
CA LYS A 279 -30.35 4.60 1.88
C LYS A 279 -30.81 5.99 1.44
N ALA A 280 -31.10 6.16 0.16
CA ALA A 280 -31.52 7.44 -0.41
C ALA A 280 -32.88 7.92 0.15
N LYS A 281 -33.85 7.01 0.35
CA LYS A 281 -35.12 7.31 1.06
C LYS A 281 -34.93 7.81 2.50
N LYS A 282 -33.78 7.56 3.13
CA LYS A 282 -33.41 8.04 4.47
C LYS A 282 -32.57 9.34 4.42
N GLN A 283 -32.28 9.87 3.24
CA GLN A 283 -31.41 11.03 3.01
C GLN A 283 -32.09 11.97 2.00
N GLN A 284 -32.69 13.06 2.49
CA GLN A 284 -33.42 14.06 1.69
C GLN A 284 -32.53 14.79 0.66
N ASP A 285 -31.22 14.53 0.70
CA ASP A 285 -30.16 15.10 -0.11
C ASP A 285 -29.40 14.05 -0.96
N LEU A 286 -29.94 12.84 -1.20
CA LEU A 286 -29.25 11.78 -1.96
C LEU A 286 -30.07 11.23 -3.15
N ALA A 287 -29.56 11.40 -4.37
CA ALA A 287 -30.04 10.75 -5.59
C ALA A 287 -29.19 9.52 -5.98
N ILE A 288 -29.75 8.60 -6.75
CA ILE A 288 -29.11 7.37 -7.23
C ILE A 288 -29.29 7.26 -8.76
N PHE A 289 -28.18 7.06 -9.47
CA PHE A 289 -28.14 6.84 -10.93
C PHE A 289 -27.34 5.58 -11.24
N SER A 290 -27.75 4.80 -12.23
CA SER A 290 -26.88 3.79 -12.85
C SER A 290 -26.18 4.35 -14.09
N TYR A 291 -24.96 3.90 -14.36
CA TYR A 291 -24.19 4.27 -15.55
C TYR A 291 -23.53 3.05 -16.19
N ASN A 292 -23.20 3.14 -17.48
CA ASN A 292 -22.43 2.13 -18.21
C ASN A 292 -21.48 2.82 -19.21
N PHE A 293 -20.22 2.37 -19.29
CA PHE A 293 -19.20 2.90 -20.22
C PHE A 293 -18.97 2.04 -21.47
N GLU A 294 -19.64 0.89 -21.61
CA GLU A 294 -19.48 -0.02 -22.77
C GLU A 294 -20.08 0.53 -24.08
N GLY A 295 -20.82 1.65 -24.03
CA GLY A 295 -21.30 2.38 -25.20
C GLY A 295 -20.91 3.86 -25.15
N MET A 296 -20.45 4.43 -26.27
CA MET A 296 -19.91 5.80 -26.35
C MET A 296 -20.92 6.94 -26.06
N LEU A 297 -22.21 6.63 -25.87
CA LEU A 297 -23.32 7.60 -25.86
C LEU A 297 -24.46 7.24 -24.88
N VAL A 298 -24.21 6.44 -23.84
CA VAL A 298 -25.27 6.01 -22.91
C VAL A 298 -25.40 7.00 -21.75
N GLU A 299 -26.55 7.66 -21.66
CA GLU A 299 -26.91 8.56 -20.55
C GLU A 299 -27.11 7.79 -19.23
N PRO A 300 -26.76 8.36 -18.06
CA PRO A 300 -27.07 7.76 -16.76
C PRO A 300 -28.57 7.58 -16.56
N THR A 301 -28.99 6.39 -16.13
CA THR A 301 -30.40 6.12 -15.81
C THR A 301 -30.70 6.52 -14.37
N LEU A 302 -31.71 7.36 -14.17
CA LEU A 302 -32.17 7.75 -12.83
C LEU A 302 -32.90 6.57 -12.16
N LEU A 303 -32.41 6.14 -11.00
CA LEU A 303 -33.04 5.08 -10.19
C LEU A 303 -33.86 5.66 -9.03
N TYR A 304 -33.39 6.75 -8.42
CA TYR A 304 -34.13 7.45 -7.37
C TYR A 304 -33.64 8.91 -7.22
N GLN A 305 -34.56 9.85 -7.07
CA GLN A 305 -34.27 11.21 -6.63
C GLN A 305 -35.31 11.62 -5.56
N PRO A 306 -34.90 12.22 -4.43
CA PRO A 306 -35.83 12.79 -3.46
C PRO A 306 -36.47 14.07 -4.02
N ASP A 307 -37.59 14.49 -3.44
CA ASP A 307 -38.24 15.76 -3.79
C ASP A 307 -37.41 16.95 -3.26
N ASN A 308 -36.38 17.29 -4.02
CA ASN A 308 -35.41 18.33 -3.71
C ASN A 308 -34.91 18.95 -5.02
N SER A 309 -35.10 20.27 -5.16
CA SER A 309 -34.77 21.04 -6.37
C SER A 309 -33.35 21.61 -6.38
N GLN A 310 -32.54 21.34 -5.36
CA GLN A 310 -31.13 21.75 -5.35
C GLN A 310 -30.32 20.97 -6.40
N PRO A 311 -29.35 21.59 -7.07
CA PRO A 311 -28.48 20.90 -8.01
C PRO A 311 -27.53 19.92 -7.28
N ILE A 312 -27.15 18.87 -7.98
CA ILE A 312 -26.15 17.89 -7.57
C ILE A 312 -24.76 18.51 -7.69
N ASP A 313 -24.09 18.74 -6.56
CA ASP A 313 -22.73 19.32 -6.50
C ASP A 313 -21.64 18.28 -6.20
N ARG A 314 -22.03 17.08 -5.77
CA ARG A 314 -21.10 16.01 -5.37
C ARG A 314 -21.56 14.64 -5.84
N ILE A 315 -20.63 13.86 -6.39
CA ILE A 315 -20.90 12.52 -6.92
C ILE A 315 -19.97 11.47 -6.31
N GLU A 316 -20.54 10.44 -5.69
CA GLU A 316 -19.85 9.20 -5.35
C GLU A 316 -20.04 8.16 -6.47
N VAL A 317 -18.94 7.79 -7.13
CA VAL A 317 -18.96 6.83 -8.23
C VAL A 317 -18.55 5.44 -7.74
N MET A 318 -19.48 4.50 -7.75
CA MET A 318 -19.25 3.10 -7.44
C MET A 318 -18.92 2.33 -8.72
N ALA A 319 -17.65 1.98 -8.87
CA ALA A 319 -17.14 1.23 -10.01
C ALA A 319 -16.80 -0.21 -9.62
N ASP A 320 -17.00 -1.16 -10.53
CA ASP A 320 -16.55 -2.54 -10.34
C ASP A 320 -15.01 -2.63 -10.27
N LYS A 321 -14.48 -3.60 -9.52
CA LYS A 321 -13.04 -3.80 -9.38
C LYS A 321 -12.36 -4.10 -10.72
N GLY A 322 -13.04 -4.79 -11.64
CA GLY A 322 -12.53 -5.09 -12.98
C GLY A 322 -12.52 -3.90 -13.96
N ASN A 323 -13.32 -2.86 -13.71
CA ASN A 323 -13.47 -1.72 -14.60
C ASN A 323 -12.48 -0.58 -14.26
N ARG A 324 -12.09 0.18 -15.30
CA ARG A 324 -11.38 1.46 -15.14
C ARG A 324 -12.32 2.45 -14.45
N SER A 325 -12.01 2.83 -13.22
CA SER A 325 -12.79 3.87 -12.51
C SER A 325 -12.72 5.21 -13.28
N PRO A 326 -13.85 5.91 -13.49
CA PRO A 326 -13.92 7.07 -14.37
C PRO A 326 -12.97 8.20 -13.98
N ASN A 327 -12.46 8.91 -14.97
CA ASN A 327 -11.67 10.13 -14.83
C ASN A 327 -12.58 11.38 -15.01
N GLN A 328 -11.97 12.57 -14.99
CA GLN A 328 -12.71 13.84 -15.14
C GLN A 328 -13.47 13.95 -16.46
N ILE A 329 -12.88 13.49 -17.56
CA ILE A 329 -13.48 13.50 -18.90
C ILE A 329 -14.67 12.53 -18.94
N ASP A 330 -14.49 11.33 -18.40
CA ASP A 330 -15.53 10.30 -18.31
C ASP A 330 -16.75 10.85 -17.52
N MET A 331 -16.51 11.55 -16.40
CA MET A 331 -17.58 12.22 -15.62
C MET A 331 -18.19 13.43 -16.33
N SER A 332 -17.41 14.24 -17.04
CA SER A 332 -17.92 15.36 -17.82
C SER A 332 -18.80 14.92 -18.99
N PHE A 333 -18.60 13.72 -19.54
CA PHE A 333 -19.53 13.12 -20.49
C PHE A 333 -20.82 12.63 -19.82
N LEU A 334 -20.72 11.86 -18.72
CA LEU A 334 -21.92 11.38 -18.01
C LEU A 334 -22.83 12.51 -17.51
N ALA A 335 -22.25 13.64 -17.09
CA ALA A 335 -23.00 14.78 -16.56
C ALA A 335 -23.46 15.79 -17.62
N ARG A 336 -23.05 15.64 -18.89
CA ARG A 336 -23.16 16.70 -19.92
C ARG A 336 -24.59 17.21 -20.12
N ASP A 337 -25.53 16.30 -20.22
CA ASP A 337 -26.92 16.57 -20.63
C ASP A 337 -27.89 16.47 -19.43
N MET A 338 -27.34 16.50 -18.19
CA MET A 338 -28.09 16.46 -16.93
C MET A 338 -28.25 17.88 -16.33
N PRO A 339 -29.38 18.58 -16.55
CA PRO A 339 -29.55 19.98 -16.14
C PRO A 339 -29.61 20.20 -14.62
N ASN A 340 -29.70 19.12 -13.84
CA ASN A 340 -29.67 19.13 -12.39
C ASN A 340 -28.26 18.95 -11.79
N ILE A 341 -27.19 18.78 -12.59
CA ILE A 341 -25.80 18.75 -12.10
C ILE A 341 -25.19 20.15 -12.13
N SER A 342 -24.45 20.50 -11.07
CA SER A 342 -23.80 21.80 -10.96
C SER A 342 -22.49 21.88 -11.74
N ASN A 343 -22.19 23.06 -12.30
CA ASN A 343 -20.97 23.30 -13.07
C ASN A 343 -19.68 23.19 -12.23
N ASP A 344 -19.77 23.33 -10.90
CA ASP A 344 -18.68 23.16 -9.94
C ASP A 344 -18.62 21.76 -9.33
N MET A 345 -19.34 20.79 -9.91
CA MET A 345 -19.45 19.43 -9.40
C MET A 345 -18.09 18.74 -9.19
N ILE A 346 -17.94 18.13 -8.02
CA ILE A 346 -16.79 17.31 -7.65
C ILE A 346 -17.19 15.84 -7.47
N PHE A 347 -16.28 14.93 -7.80
CA PHE A 347 -16.55 13.49 -7.67
C PHE A 347 -15.42 12.72 -6.99
N ARG A 348 -15.78 11.60 -6.36
CA ARG A 348 -14.84 10.57 -5.88
C ARG A 348 -15.29 9.18 -6.30
N CYS A 349 -14.34 8.30 -6.56
CA CYS A 349 -14.57 6.89 -6.82
C CYS A 349 -14.54 6.11 -5.50
N ARG A 350 -15.38 5.08 -5.39
CA ARG A 350 -15.40 4.14 -4.26
C ARG A 350 -15.59 2.70 -4.73
N PRO A 351 -14.91 1.72 -4.11
CA PRO A 351 -15.31 0.32 -4.21
C PRO A 351 -16.71 0.12 -3.62
N ALA A 352 -17.55 -0.70 -4.26
CA ALA A 352 -18.87 -1.07 -3.72
C ALA A 352 -18.79 -1.70 -2.32
N GLU A 353 -17.70 -2.41 -2.02
CA GLU A 353 -17.42 -3.03 -0.71
C GLU A 353 -17.34 -2.03 0.45
N ASN A 354 -16.97 -0.77 0.19
CA ASN A 354 -16.90 0.28 1.22
C ASN A 354 -18.27 0.93 1.51
N PHE A 355 -19.33 0.55 0.80
CA PHE A 355 -20.66 1.13 0.93
C PHE A 355 -21.27 0.89 2.32
N SER A 356 -21.60 1.99 3.03
CA SER A 356 -22.47 1.94 4.22
C SER A 356 -23.91 2.30 3.86
N ASN A 357 -24.88 1.57 4.43
CA ASN A 357 -26.30 1.91 4.42
C ASN A 357 -26.63 3.20 5.19
N TYR A 358 -25.69 3.73 5.99
CA TYR A 358 -25.90 4.88 6.86
C TYR A 358 -25.14 6.12 6.34
N ARG A 359 -25.66 7.31 6.69
CA ARG A 359 -24.94 8.59 6.47
C ARG A 359 -23.71 8.65 7.39
N THR A 360 -23.91 8.30 8.65
CA THR A 360 -22.87 8.24 9.68
C THR A 360 -23.03 6.95 10.49
N ASN A 361 -21.93 6.23 10.73
CA ASN A 361 -21.84 5.15 11.70
C ASN A 361 -21.19 5.73 12.96
N ILE A 362 -21.80 5.51 14.13
CA ILE A 362 -21.18 5.83 15.42
C ILE A 362 -20.69 4.51 16.02
N ILE A 363 -19.39 4.43 16.27
CA ILE A 363 -18.72 3.27 16.84
C ILE A 363 -18.33 3.63 18.27
N VAL A 364 -19.02 3.05 19.25
CA VAL A 364 -18.72 3.26 20.66
C VAL A 364 -17.56 2.33 21.05
N GLN A 365 -16.37 2.88 21.27
CA GLN A 365 -15.27 2.17 21.89
C GLN A 365 -15.44 2.27 23.41
N HIS A 366 -15.83 1.17 24.04
CA HIS A 366 -15.96 1.09 25.50
C HIS A 366 -14.69 0.49 26.11
N GLY A 367 -13.91 1.31 26.81
CA GLY A 367 -12.63 0.93 27.41
C GLY A 367 -11.41 0.97 26.48
N ASN A 368 -10.24 0.79 27.09
CA ASN A 368 -8.92 1.09 26.50
C ASN A 368 -8.00 -0.14 26.36
N SER A 369 -8.55 -1.35 26.25
CA SER A 369 -7.72 -2.52 25.93
C SER A 369 -7.34 -2.53 24.45
N ASP A 370 -6.18 -3.07 24.10
CA ASP A 370 -5.73 -3.20 22.71
C ASP A 370 -6.76 -3.91 21.83
N THR A 371 -7.47 -4.90 22.39
CA THR A 371 -8.57 -5.61 21.74
C THR A 371 -9.76 -4.69 21.43
N ALA A 372 -10.15 -3.82 22.37
CA ALA A 372 -11.26 -2.88 22.17
C ALA A 372 -10.90 -1.77 21.16
N ILE A 373 -9.68 -1.24 21.27
CA ILE A 373 -9.12 -0.25 20.33
C ILE A 373 -9.07 -0.85 18.92
N LYS A 374 -8.49 -2.03 18.76
CA LYS A 374 -8.42 -2.73 17.48
C LYS A 374 -9.80 -3.04 16.91
N ALA A 375 -10.74 -3.54 17.72
CA ALA A 375 -12.09 -3.84 17.25
C ALA A 375 -12.85 -2.59 16.77
N ALA A 376 -12.72 -1.46 17.48
CA ALA A 376 -13.31 -0.19 17.07
C ALA A 376 -12.68 0.34 15.76
N GLN A 377 -11.36 0.23 15.63
CA GLN A 377 -10.62 0.56 14.40
C GLN A 377 -11.02 -0.35 13.23
N ASP A 378 -11.10 -1.67 13.43
CA ASP A 378 -11.50 -2.65 12.41
C ASP A 378 -12.94 -2.41 11.93
N LEU A 379 -13.85 -1.95 12.81
CA LEU A 379 -15.20 -1.54 12.42
C LEU A 379 -15.21 -0.22 11.64
N ALA A 380 -14.44 0.79 12.07
CA ALA A 380 -14.33 2.07 11.35
C ALA A 380 -13.70 1.85 9.97
N ASN A 381 -12.73 0.94 9.90
CA ASN A 381 -12.06 0.48 8.69
C ASN A 381 -12.95 -0.30 7.72
N LYS A 382 -14.25 -0.52 7.99
CA LYS A 382 -15.21 -0.99 6.97
C LYS A 382 -15.82 0.16 6.18
N HIS A 383 -16.02 1.31 6.83
CA HIS A 383 -16.72 2.47 6.27
C HIS A 383 -16.05 3.79 6.70
N PRO A 384 -14.79 4.02 6.29
CA PRO A 384 -13.88 5.00 6.90
C PRO A 384 -14.40 6.44 6.82
N ASP A 385 -15.06 6.79 5.72
CA ASP A 385 -15.53 8.14 5.46
C ASP A 385 -16.83 8.50 6.19
N ASN A 386 -17.57 7.49 6.64
CA ASN A 386 -18.86 7.64 7.29
C ASN A 386 -18.77 7.26 8.78
N SER A 387 -17.63 6.78 9.29
CA SER A 387 -17.54 6.26 10.65
C SER A 387 -16.85 7.22 11.61
N ILE A 388 -17.42 7.36 12.81
CA ILE A 388 -16.89 8.14 13.91
C ILE A 388 -16.71 7.21 15.11
N ILE A 389 -15.50 7.08 15.63
CA ILE A 389 -15.26 6.40 16.90
C ILE A 389 -15.51 7.40 18.03
N VAL A 390 -16.28 6.99 19.03
CA VAL A 390 -16.53 7.75 20.27
C VAL A 390 -16.04 6.91 21.44
N HIS A 391 -15.17 7.50 22.26
CA HIS A 391 -14.57 6.82 23.41
C HIS A 391 -15.41 7.04 24.67
N PHE A 392 -15.61 5.96 25.44
CA PHE A 392 -16.30 5.93 26.73
C PHE A 392 -15.48 5.13 27.76
#